data_AF-A0A7S3CDM4-F1
#
_entry.id   AF-A0A7S3CDM4-F1
#
_cell.length_a   1.000
_cell.length_b   1.000
_cell.length_c   1.000
_cell.angle_alpha   90.00
_cell.angle_beta   90.00
_cell.angle_gamma   90.00
#
_symmetry.space_group_name_H-M   'P 1'
#
loop_
_entity.id
_entity.type
_entity.pdbx_description
1 polymer ?
#
loop_
_entity_poly.entity_id
_entity_poly.type
_entity_poly.pdbx_seq_one_letter_code
_entity_poly.pdbx_strand_id
1 'polypeptide(L)'
;GSLQRAAMTQSALAKERRELKEQQQRSEMEAVPKDLSRPWEDPMAQGDRQLAAEVKGTGLAARDVPEWKQKAFGKATAYGQRSSLSIAEQRKNLPIYKLREQLIQAVNDNQFMVVIGETGSGKTTQMTQYLAEAGYTSRGKIGCTQPRRVAAM
;
A
#
# COMPACT_ATOMS: atom_id res chain seq x y z
N GLY A 1 62.88 5.23 -11.54
CA GLY A 1 61.76 5.87 -12.25
C GLY A 1 60.72 6.37 -11.27
N SER A 2 60.45 7.67 -11.23
CA SER A 2 59.42 8.31 -10.39
C SER A 2 57.99 7.94 -10.80
N LEU A 3 57.77 7.64 -12.09
CA LEU A 3 56.47 7.25 -12.65
C LEU A 3 55.91 5.94 -12.09
N GLN A 4 56.76 4.94 -11.87
CA GLN A 4 56.34 3.62 -11.36
C GLN A 4 55.89 3.69 -9.90
N ARG A 5 56.50 4.55 -9.07
CA ARG A 5 56.05 4.76 -7.68
C ARG A 5 54.70 5.46 -7.63
N ALA A 6 54.46 6.44 -8.51
CA ALA A 6 53.18 7.15 -8.57
C ALA A 6 52.02 6.28 -9.09
N ALA A 7 52.29 5.35 -10.01
CA ALA A 7 51.29 4.40 -10.49
C ALA A 7 50.88 3.38 -9.39
N MET A 8 51.84 2.90 -8.61
CA MET A 8 51.59 1.97 -7.51
C MET A 8 50.79 2.62 -6.37
N THR A 9 51.04 3.90 -6.05
CA THR A 9 50.27 4.63 -5.03
C THR A 9 48.83 4.92 -5.48
N GLN A 10 48.61 5.25 -6.75
CA GLN A 10 47.24 5.43 -7.29
C GLN A 10 46.43 4.13 -7.29
N SER A 11 47.06 3.00 -7.64
CA SER A 11 46.41 1.68 -7.59
C SER A 11 46.09 1.25 -6.16
N ALA A 12 46.98 1.51 -5.20
CA ALA A 12 46.75 1.26 -3.78
C ALA A 12 45.56 2.08 -3.24
N LEU A 13 45.52 3.38 -3.53
CA LEU A 13 44.44 4.28 -3.11
C LEU A 13 43.08 3.90 -3.72
N ALA A 14 43.06 3.41 -4.97
CA ALA A 14 41.84 2.94 -5.62
C ALA A 14 41.31 1.63 -4.98
N LYS A 15 42.21 0.73 -4.59
CA LYS A 15 41.87 -0.52 -3.91
C LYS A 15 41.32 -0.25 -2.50
N GLU A 16 41.98 0.64 -1.76
CA GLU A 16 41.57 1.05 -0.42
C GLU A 16 40.18 1.71 -0.42
N ARG A 17 39.87 2.57 -1.40
CA ARG A 17 38.53 3.17 -1.57
C ARG A 17 37.43 2.13 -1.84
N ARG A 18 37.76 1.06 -2.58
CA ARG A 18 36.80 -0.01 -2.89
C ARG A 18 36.52 -0.87 -1.67
N GLU A 19 37.56 -1.21 -0.92
CA GLU A 19 37.45 -1.99 0.32
C GLU A 19 36.68 -1.24 1.41
N LEU A 20 36.93 0.06 1.58
CA LEU A 20 36.16 0.92 2.50
C LEU A 20 34.67 0.95 2.16
N LYS A 21 34.33 1.06 0.86
CA LYS A 21 32.94 1.08 0.39
C LYS A 21 32.24 -0.26 0.57
N GLU A 22 32.95 -1.36 0.33
CA GLU A 22 32.43 -2.72 0.57
C GLU A 22 32.23 -2.98 2.07
N GLN A 23 33.15 -2.54 2.93
CA GLN A 23 33.00 -2.64 4.39
C GLN A 23 31.82 -1.82 4.90
N GLN A 24 31.63 -0.60 4.40
CA GLN A 24 30.47 0.23 4.73
C GLN A 24 29.16 -0.47 4.36
N GLN A 25 29.05 -0.97 3.12
CA GLN A 25 27.86 -1.70 2.68
C GLN A 25 27.58 -2.97 3.50
N ARG A 26 28.64 -3.69 3.89
CA ARG A 26 28.51 -4.92 4.66
C ARG A 26 28.03 -4.64 6.09
N SER A 27 28.58 -3.62 6.74
CA SER A 27 28.13 -3.15 8.06
C SER A 27 26.67 -2.67 8.04
N GLU A 28 26.25 -2.01 6.96
CA GLU A 28 24.88 -1.52 6.80
C GLU A 28 23.88 -2.64 6.57
N MET A 29 24.24 -3.69 5.83
CA MET A 29 23.39 -4.87 5.66
C MET A 29 23.27 -5.69 6.94
N GLU A 30 24.31 -5.68 7.79
CA GLU A 30 24.30 -6.37 9.08
C GLU A 30 23.49 -5.62 10.15
N ALA A 31 23.34 -4.29 10.01
CA ALA A 31 22.51 -3.45 10.87
C ALA A 31 21.00 -3.52 10.55
N VAL A 32 20.57 -4.20 9.47
CA VAL A 32 19.15 -4.38 9.14
C VAL A 32 18.56 -5.52 9.99
N PRO A 33 17.53 -5.26 10.83
CA PRO A 33 16.91 -6.28 11.68
C PRO A 33 16.32 -7.44 10.86
N LYS A 34 16.66 -8.68 11.22
CA LYS A 34 16.31 -9.93 10.49
C LYS A 34 14.96 -10.56 10.85
N ASP A 35 14.01 -9.81 11.40
CA ASP A 35 12.68 -10.35 11.77
C ASP A 35 11.61 -10.01 10.73
N LEU A 36 11.78 -10.53 9.50
CA LEU A 36 10.88 -10.28 8.36
C LEU A 36 10.07 -11.52 7.89
N SER A 37 10.04 -12.62 8.65
CA SER A 37 9.37 -13.86 8.20
C SER A 37 8.34 -14.42 9.18
N ARG A 38 7.35 -13.62 9.59
CA ARG A 38 6.12 -14.17 10.19
C ARG A 38 4.87 -13.65 9.47
N PRO A 39 4.13 -14.52 8.75
CA PRO A 39 2.84 -14.18 8.17
C PRO A 39 1.71 -14.70 9.07
N TRP A 40 1.16 -13.83 9.94
CA TRP A 40 -0.23 -13.81 10.46
C TRP A 40 -0.35 -12.75 11.57
N GLU A 41 -1.23 -11.75 11.43
CA GLU A 41 -1.45 -10.69 12.44
C GLU A 41 -2.64 -11.02 13.37
N ASP A 42 -2.40 -10.93 14.69
CA ASP A 42 -3.38 -11.06 15.76
C ASP A 42 -3.92 -9.66 16.18
N PRO A 43 -5.25 -9.44 16.23
CA PRO A 43 -5.86 -8.16 16.59
C PRO A 43 -5.71 -7.76 18.07
N MET A 44 -5.11 -8.56 18.95
CA MET A 44 -4.98 -8.26 20.40
C MET A 44 -3.55 -7.91 20.87
N ALA A 45 -2.57 -7.74 19.98
CA ALA A 45 -1.20 -7.44 20.39
C ALA A 45 -1.07 -6.04 21.03
N GLN A 46 -0.82 -5.99 22.34
CA GLN A 46 -0.45 -4.77 23.07
C GLN A 46 1.07 -4.54 22.99
N GLY A 47 1.47 -3.60 22.15
CA GLY A 47 2.85 -3.13 21.98
C GLY A 47 2.97 -2.30 20.72
N ASP A 48 3.72 -1.19 20.76
CA ASP A 48 3.89 -0.30 19.62
C ASP A 48 4.52 -1.06 18.44
N ARG A 49 3.71 -1.26 17.39
CA ARG A 49 4.13 -1.84 16.13
C ARG A 49 4.98 -0.81 15.40
N GLN A 50 6.29 -0.95 15.39
CA GLN A 50 7.10 -0.26 14.38
C GLN A 50 6.93 -0.99 13.05
N LEU A 51 6.03 -0.48 12.21
CA LEU A 51 5.81 -0.97 10.86
C LEU A 51 7.12 -0.88 10.07
N ALA A 52 7.44 -1.89 9.26
CA ALA A 52 8.58 -1.85 8.33
C ALA A 52 8.51 -0.64 7.37
N ALA A 53 7.30 -0.12 7.11
CA ALA A 53 7.09 1.12 6.35
C ALA A 53 7.57 2.37 7.11
N GLU A 54 7.55 2.35 8.44
CA GLU A 54 7.97 3.44 9.30
C GLU A 54 9.49 3.47 9.46
N VAL A 55 10.15 2.31 9.59
CA VAL A 55 11.62 2.20 9.54
C VAL A 55 12.18 2.57 8.15
N LYS A 56 11.41 2.32 7.10
CA LYS A 56 11.74 2.79 5.73
C LYS A 56 11.42 4.27 5.52
N GLY A 57 10.59 4.86 6.39
CA GLY A 57 10.22 6.28 6.40
C GLY A 57 11.12 7.14 7.28
N THR A 58 11.80 6.57 8.28
CA THR A 58 12.74 7.27 9.17
C THR A 58 14.13 7.44 8.54
N GLY A 59 14.21 7.97 7.31
CA GLY A 59 15.33 8.79 6.81
C GLY A 59 16.78 8.27 6.86
N LEU A 60 17.08 7.11 7.43
CA LEU A 60 18.44 6.63 7.70
C LEU A 60 19.11 6.00 6.47
N ALA A 61 18.37 5.92 5.36
CA ALA A 61 18.90 5.57 4.04
C ALA A 61 18.56 6.62 2.98
N ALA A 62 18.49 7.90 3.35
CA ALA A 62 18.53 9.01 2.39
C ALA A 62 19.95 9.16 1.82
N ARG A 63 20.45 8.12 1.15
CA ARG A 63 21.65 8.21 0.32
C ARG A 63 21.23 8.48 -1.10
N ASP A 64 21.50 9.72 -1.52
CA ASP A 64 21.49 10.24 -2.89
C ASP A 64 21.00 9.25 -3.95
N VAL A 65 19.69 9.21 -4.12
CA VAL A 65 19.08 8.49 -5.23
C VAL A 65 19.38 9.31 -6.49
N PRO A 66 20.10 8.76 -7.50
CA PRO A 66 20.41 9.50 -8.71
C PRO A 66 19.14 10.01 -9.41
N GLU A 67 19.19 11.21 -10.03
CA GLU A 67 18.02 11.82 -10.66
C GLU A 67 17.28 10.90 -11.64
N TRP A 68 18.02 10.10 -12.42
CA TRP A 68 17.43 9.16 -13.39
C TRP A 68 16.56 8.10 -12.70
N LYS A 69 16.90 7.74 -11.46
CA LYS A 69 16.16 6.77 -10.66
C LYS A 69 14.97 7.43 -9.96
N GLN A 70 15.07 8.70 -9.55
CA GLN A 70 13.91 9.46 -9.06
C GLN A 70 12.85 9.64 -10.16
N LYS A 71 13.28 9.95 -11.39
CA LYS A 71 12.42 10.08 -12.56
C LYS A 71 11.77 8.74 -12.96
N ALA A 72 12.47 7.61 -12.76
CA ALA A 72 11.96 6.27 -13.05
C ALA A 72 10.97 5.74 -11.99
N PHE A 73 11.14 6.10 -10.71
CA PHE A 73 10.24 5.69 -9.61
C PHE A 73 9.04 6.65 -9.41
N GLY A 74 9.07 7.86 -9.99
CA GLY A 74 8.19 8.97 -9.64
C GLY A 74 6.80 9.02 -10.30
N LYS A 75 6.43 8.06 -11.16
CA LYS A 75 5.06 7.99 -11.67
C LYS A 75 4.56 6.57 -11.57
N ALA A 76 3.89 6.27 -10.45
CA ALA A 76 2.89 5.21 -10.45
C ALA A 76 2.02 5.44 -11.69
N THR A 77 2.10 4.51 -12.65
CA THR A 77 1.41 4.57 -13.93
C THR A 77 -0.07 4.70 -13.61
N ALA A 78 -0.60 5.92 -13.70
CA ALA A 78 -2.00 6.16 -13.45
C ALA A 78 -2.75 5.76 -14.71
N TYR A 79 -3.47 4.65 -14.63
CA TYR A 79 -4.44 4.29 -15.63
C TYR A 79 -5.67 5.19 -15.45
N GLY A 80 -5.96 6.04 -16.43
CA GLY A 80 -7.18 6.85 -16.48
C GLY A 80 -7.09 8.27 -15.90
N GLN A 81 -8.22 8.97 -15.95
CA GLN A 81 -8.36 10.35 -15.48
C GLN A 81 -8.42 10.35 -13.95
N ARG A 82 -7.49 11.07 -13.30
CA ARG A 82 -7.54 11.30 -11.85
C ARG A 82 -8.54 12.41 -11.57
N SER A 83 -9.60 12.13 -10.82
CA SER A 83 -10.42 13.22 -10.28
C SER A 83 -9.68 13.92 -9.14
N SER A 84 -9.88 15.23 -9.01
CA SER A 84 -9.43 16.00 -7.84
C SER A 84 -10.24 15.74 -6.57
N LEU A 85 -11.39 15.06 -6.70
CA LEU A 85 -12.29 14.74 -5.59
C LEU A 85 -11.68 13.73 -4.63
N SER A 86 -12.06 13.87 -3.36
CA SER A 86 -11.78 12.85 -2.34
C SER A 86 -12.53 11.55 -2.63
N ILE A 87 -12.02 10.42 -2.12
CA ILE A 87 -12.68 9.11 -2.25
C ILE A 87 -14.12 9.15 -1.73
N ALA A 88 -14.37 9.88 -0.65
CA ALA A 88 -15.70 10.03 -0.07
C ALA A 88 -16.66 10.76 -1.03
N GLU A 89 -16.21 11.85 -1.65
CA GLU A 89 -17.01 12.60 -2.63
C GLU A 89 -17.26 11.78 -3.90
N GLN A 90 -16.24 11.06 -4.40
CA GLN A 90 -16.40 10.16 -5.53
C GLN A 90 -17.47 9.09 -5.27
N ARG A 91 -17.50 8.50 -4.07
CA ARG A 91 -18.50 7.51 -3.67
C ARG A 91 -19.92 8.09 -3.62
N LYS A 92 -20.06 9.34 -3.14
CA LYS A 92 -21.34 10.07 -3.12
C LYS A 92 -21.88 10.35 -4.52
N ASN A 93 -20.99 10.45 -5.52
CA ASN A 93 -21.38 10.69 -6.91
C ASN A 93 -21.92 9.43 -7.63
N LEU A 94 -21.73 8.23 -7.07
CA LEU A 94 -22.24 7.00 -7.68
C LEU A 94 -23.78 6.95 -7.58
N PRO A 95 -24.48 6.45 -8.62
CA PRO A 95 -25.95 6.44 -8.69
C PRO A 95 -26.65 5.84 -7.46
N ILE A 96 -26.08 4.77 -6.88
CA ILE A 96 -26.66 4.07 -5.73
C ILE A 96 -26.75 4.94 -4.47
N TYR A 97 -25.92 5.97 -4.32
CA TYR A 97 -25.89 6.81 -3.13
C TYR A 97 -27.23 7.54 -2.90
N LYS A 98 -27.90 7.93 -4.00
CA LYS A 98 -29.22 8.61 -3.95
C LYS A 98 -30.32 7.74 -3.33
N LEU A 99 -30.14 6.41 -3.35
CA LEU A 99 -31.12 5.44 -2.87
C LEU A 99 -30.70 4.82 -1.52
N ARG A 100 -29.66 5.35 -0.86
CA ARG A 100 -29.09 4.77 0.35
C ARG A 100 -30.13 4.52 1.45
N GLU A 101 -30.93 5.53 1.79
CA GLU A 101 -31.92 5.44 2.86
C GLU A 101 -33.03 4.44 2.52
N GLN A 102 -33.53 4.50 1.28
CA GLN A 102 -34.56 3.57 0.79
C GLN A 102 -34.06 2.12 0.80
N LEU A 103 -32.79 1.89 0.45
CA LEU A 103 -32.17 0.56 0.49
C LEU A 103 -32.07 0.03 1.93
N ILE A 104 -31.64 0.85 2.89
CA ILE A 104 -31.53 0.44 4.29
C ILE A 104 -32.92 0.11 4.85
N GLN A 105 -33.91 0.95 4.58
CA GLN A 105 -35.29 0.72 5.00
C GLN A 105 -35.83 -0.59 4.40
N ALA A 106 -35.67 -0.78 3.09
CA ALA A 106 -36.18 -1.96 2.43
C ALA A 106 -35.45 -3.24 2.87
N VAL A 107 -34.18 -3.18 3.29
CA VAL A 107 -33.47 -4.33 3.90
C VAL A 107 -34.01 -4.63 5.30
N ASN A 108 -34.39 -3.60 6.07
CA ASN A 108 -35.02 -3.80 7.37
C ASN A 108 -36.41 -4.45 7.25
N ASP A 109 -37.17 -4.08 6.22
CA ASP A 109 -38.56 -4.52 6.06
C ASP A 109 -38.69 -5.87 5.34
N ASN A 110 -37.65 -6.32 4.64
CA ASN A 110 -37.69 -7.53 3.82
C ASN A 110 -36.53 -8.47 4.15
N GLN A 111 -36.86 -9.73 4.45
CA GLN A 111 -35.84 -10.78 4.63
C GLN A 111 -35.07 -11.08 3.33
N PHE A 112 -35.72 -10.92 2.17
CA PHE A 112 -35.11 -11.10 0.86
C PHE A 112 -35.44 -9.92 -0.05
N MET A 113 -34.44 -9.42 -0.78
CA MET A 113 -34.57 -8.33 -1.74
C MET A 113 -33.72 -8.61 -2.97
N VAL A 114 -34.25 -8.24 -4.14
CA VAL A 114 -33.50 -8.24 -5.40
C VAL A 114 -33.15 -6.80 -5.77
N VAL A 115 -31.86 -6.52 -5.96
CA VAL A 115 -31.37 -5.20 -6.38
C VAL A 115 -30.83 -5.29 -7.80
N ILE A 116 -31.42 -4.51 -8.71
CA ILE A 116 -31.03 -4.46 -10.12
C ILE A 116 -30.39 -3.09 -10.41
N GLY A 117 -29.35 -3.07 -11.22
CA GLY A 117 -28.77 -1.83 -11.73
C GLY A 117 -27.62 -2.09 -12.68
N GLU A 118 -27.25 -1.10 -13.48
CA GLU A 118 -26.15 -1.20 -14.46
C GLU A 118 -24.76 -1.40 -13.82
N THR A 119 -23.80 -1.93 -14.59
CA THR A 119 -22.40 -2.01 -14.17
C THR A 119 -21.85 -0.60 -13.89
N GLY A 120 -21.11 -0.41 -12.79
CA GLY A 120 -20.60 0.91 -12.40
C GLY A 120 -21.55 1.74 -11.55
N SER A 121 -22.79 1.30 -11.31
CA SER A 121 -23.73 2.03 -10.45
C SER A 121 -23.35 2.06 -8.96
N GLY A 122 -22.38 1.24 -8.54
CA GLY A 122 -21.87 1.17 -7.17
C GLY A 122 -22.47 0.07 -6.29
N LYS A 123 -23.26 -0.86 -6.84
CA LYS A 123 -23.94 -1.96 -6.09
C LYS A 123 -22.98 -2.73 -5.17
N THR A 124 -22.06 -3.49 -5.76
CA THR A 124 -21.11 -4.34 -5.01
C THR A 124 -20.20 -3.52 -4.11
N THR A 125 -19.79 -2.33 -4.55
CA THR A 125 -18.81 -1.52 -3.83
C THR A 125 -19.41 -0.81 -2.62
N GLN A 126 -20.69 -0.40 -2.66
CA GLN A 126 -21.27 0.45 -1.62
C GLN A 126 -22.35 -0.21 -0.75
N MET A 127 -23.11 -1.19 -1.27
CA MET A 127 -24.21 -1.79 -0.47
C MET A 127 -23.70 -2.39 0.85
N THR A 128 -22.58 -3.09 0.82
CA THR A 128 -21.98 -3.68 2.02
C THR A 128 -21.53 -2.62 3.03
N GLN A 129 -21.04 -1.47 2.55
CA GLN A 129 -20.66 -0.35 3.41
C GLN A 129 -21.89 0.22 4.10
N TYR A 130 -22.98 0.45 3.38
CA TYR A 130 -24.21 0.99 3.96
C TYR A 130 -24.81 0.06 5.03
N LEU A 131 -24.77 -1.26 4.78
CA LEU A 131 -25.23 -2.25 5.75
C LEU A 131 -24.33 -2.32 6.98
N ALA A 132 -23.01 -2.23 6.81
CA ALA A 132 -22.08 -2.17 7.94
C ALA A 132 -22.32 -0.91 8.79
N GLU A 133 -22.47 0.26 8.14
CA GLU A 133 -22.78 1.53 8.79
C GLU A 133 -24.15 1.53 9.49
N ALA A 134 -25.13 0.80 8.95
CA ALA A 134 -26.45 0.61 9.57
C ALA A 134 -26.43 -0.38 10.75
N GLY A 135 -25.27 -0.95 11.11
CA GLY A 135 -25.10 -1.80 12.29
C GLY A 135 -25.31 -3.29 12.07
N TYR A 136 -25.44 -3.75 10.82
CA TYR A 136 -25.61 -5.19 10.52
C TYR A 136 -24.35 -6.01 10.82
N THR A 137 -23.18 -5.37 10.96
CA THR A 137 -21.93 -6.03 11.36
C THR A 137 -21.74 -6.15 12.87
N SER A 138 -22.62 -5.57 13.70
CA SER A 138 -22.47 -5.61 15.17
C SER A 138 -22.67 -7.01 15.75
N ARG A 139 -23.40 -7.88 15.05
CA ARG A 139 -23.70 -9.26 15.49
C ARG A 139 -23.03 -10.33 14.63
N GLY A 140 -22.31 -9.96 13.58
CA GLY A 140 -21.79 -10.91 12.60
C GLY A 140 -21.04 -10.25 11.45
N LYS A 141 -20.81 -11.01 10.38
CA LYS A 141 -20.10 -10.55 9.18
C LYS A 141 -21.06 -10.46 7.99
N ILE A 142 -20.84 -9.47 7.12
CA ILE A 142 -21.52 -9.34 5.84
C ILE A 142 -20.67 -10.03 4.77
N GLY A 143 -21.24 -11.03 4.11
CA GLY A 143 -20.59 -11.72 2.99
C GLY A 143 -20.94 -11.06 1.65
N CYS A 144 -19.93 -10.63 0.91
CA CYS A 144 -20.09 -10.26 -0.50
C CYS A 144 -19.44 -11.34 -1.36
N THR A 145 -20.24 -12.05 -2.15
CA THR A 145 -19.75 -13.08 -3.06
C THR A 145 -19.70 -12.55 -4.49
N GLN A 146 -18.65 -12.89 -5.22
CA GLN A 146 -18.51 -12.58 -6.65
C GLN A 146 -18.26 -13.86 -7.45
N PRO A 147 -18.88 -14.02 -8.63
CA PRO A 147 -18.66 -15.19 -9.47
C PRO A 147 -17.24 -15.25 -10.05
N ARG A 148 -16.57 -14.10 -10.15
CA ARG A 148 -15.18 -14.00 -10.63
C ARG A 148 -14.25 -13.68 -9.48
N ARG A 149 -13.21 -14.50 -9.30
CA ARG A 149 -12.16 -14.30 -8.29
C ARG A 149 -11.56 -12.89 -8.34
N VAL A 150 -11.30 -12.38 -9.54
CA VAL A 150 -10.70 -11.04 -9.75
C VAL A 150 -11.60 -9.89 -9.28
N ALA A 151 -12.92 -10.11 -9.19
CA ALA A 151 -13.84 -9.09 -8.69
C ALA A 151 -13.99 -9.11 -7.15
N ALA A 152 -13.55 -10.19 -6.50
CA ALA A 152 -13.57 -10.31 -5.03
C ALA A 152 -12.25 -9.88 -4.37
N MET A 153 -11.14 -9.92 -5.11
CA MET A 153 -9.79 -9.55 -4.66
C MET A 153 -9.57 -8.04 -4.77
#